data_AF-A0A7L1D521-F1
#
_entry.id   AF-A0A7L1D521-F1
#
_cell.length_a   1.000
_cell.length_b   1.000
_cell.length_c   1.000
_cell.angle_alpha   90.00
_cell.angle_beta   90.00
_cell.angle_gamma   90.00
#
_symmetry.space_group_name_H-M   'P 1'
#
loop_
_entity.id
_entity.type
_entity.pdbx_description
1 polymer ?
#
loop_
_entity_poly.entity_id
_entity_poly.type
_entity_poly.pdbx_seq_one_letter_code
_entity_poly.pdbx_strand_id
1 'polypeptide(L)'
;ITELTLPGARFPMEMARDADAGSNSLLTYQLISNPSFSLALTENPSGKKQPELVLERALDREKKSSFELVLTAVDGGDPARSGTVQIRVNVTDANDNPPVFSKTVYEARVAENLPSGSLVLRVRATDADAGSNGRVSYAFGNVPEDVRTLFSVDSESGEVRTTSLLDFEEMSKYIFALETRDGGGLTGHCEVQIDVTDENDNAPEITILSLSSPVPEDAPVGTVVALLKVRDRDSGENGQVSCELSGEAPLSIVASSGGSYKVLVLAKALDREEAAFHELVLRASDGGDPARTGTARIRVTVLDANDNTPVFSQGEYTVRVPEDVPVGFTLVTVSATDPDDGINGVVKYS
;
A
#
# COMPACT_ATOMS: atom_id res chain seq x y z
N ILE A 1 8.46 -24.09 -43.31
CA ILE A 1 7.73 -22.97 -43.94
C ILE A 1 7.24 -22.09 -42.81
N THR A 2 7.51 -20.78 -42.82
CA THR A 2 7.04 -19.89 -41.74
C THR A 2 5.53 -19.70 -41.81
N GLU A 3 4.87 -19.57 -40.66
CA GLU A 3 3.43 -19.35 -40.63
C GLU A 3 2.96 -18.02 -41.23
N LEU A 4 3.86 -17.03 -41.29
CA LEU A 4 3.62 -15.77 -42.02
C LEU A 4 3.69 -15.90 -43.54
N THR A 5 3.94 -17.10 -44.08
CA THR A 5 3.95 -17.33 -45.52
C THR A 5 2.55 -17.10 -46.10
N LEU A 6 2.43 -16.16 -47.05
CA LEU A 6 1.16 -15.84 -47.69
C LEU A 6 0.70 -16.97 -48.64
N PRO A 7 -0.62 -17.24 -48.73
CA PRO A 7 -1.18 -18.10 -49.77
C PRO A 7 -0.73 -17.69 -51.17
N GLY A 8 -0.49 -18.68 -52.03
CA GLY A 8 0.09 -18.54 -53.36
C GLY A 8 1.60 -18.72 -53.43
N ALA A 9 2.29 -18.78 -52.28
CA ALA A 9 3.71 -19.10 -52.22
C ALA A 9 3.99 -20.49 -52.81
N ARG A 10 5.07 -20.60 -53.58
CA ARG A 10 5.44 -21.82 -54.31
C ARG A 10 6.80 -22.33 -53.85
N PHE A 11 6.89 -23.63 -53.59
CA PHE A 11 8.09 -24.30 -53.12
C PHE A 11 8.50 -25.38 -54.13
N PRO A 12 9.59 -25.18 -54.90
CA PRO A 12 10.03 -26.16 -55.87
C PRO A 12 10.48 -27.44 -55.17
N MET A 13 10.04 -28.58 -55.69
CA MET A 13 10.42 -29.90 -55.21
C MET A 13 11.39 -30.56 -56.19
N GLU A 14 12.16 -31.53 -55.69
CA GLU A 14 13.05 -32.33 -56.53
C GLU A 14 12.25 -33.21 -57.48
N MET A 15 12.71 -33.28 -58.73
CA MET A 15 12.10 -34.17 -59.73
C MET A 15 12.52 -35.62 -59.47
N ALA A 16 11.57 -36.53 -59.61
CA ALA A 16 11.87 -37.96 -59.70
C ALA A 16 12.70 -38.24 -60.96
N ARG A 17 13.50 -39.31 -60.90
CA ARG A 17 14.37 -39.75 -61.99
C ARG A 17 13.89 -41.10 -62.49
N ASP A 18 13.76 -41.20 -63.81
CA ASP A 18 13.45 -42.43 -64.52
C ASP A 18 14.57 -42.71 -65.52
N ALA A 19 15.04 -43.96 -65.55
CA ALA A 19 16.14 -44.40 -66.42
C ALA A 19 15.65 -44.77 -67.83
N ASP A 20 14.34 -44.94 -68.00
CA ASP A 20 13.74 -45.25 -69.29
C ASP A 20 13.76 -44.03 -70.23
N ALA A 21 13.47 -44.24 -71.52
CA ALA A 21 13.43 -43.20 -72.55
C ALA A 21 12.06 -43.15 -73.25
N GLY A 22 11.71 -42.00 -73.83
CA GLY A 22 10.44 -41.81 -74.54
C GLY A 22 9.24 -41.75 -73.58
N SER A 23 8.11 -42.32 -73.99
CA SER A 23 6.86 -42.33 -73.20
C SER A 23 7.01 -43.00 -71.84
N ASN A 24 7.89 -43.99 -71.74
CA ASN A 24 8.11 -44.75 -70.51
C ASN A 24 8.86 -43.93 -69.44
N SER A 25 9.50 -42.81 -69.80
CA SER A 25 10.17 -41.89 -68.88
C SER A 25 9.29 -40.68 -68.50
N LEU A 26 8.07 -40.59 -69.05
CA LEU A 26 7.20 -39.45 -68.86
C LEU A 26 6.58 -39.48 -67.46
N LEU A 27 7.09 -38.65 -66.57
CA LEU A 27 6.62 -38.58 -65.19
C LEU A 27 5.44 -37.61 -65.06
N THR A 28 4.34 -38.13 -64.50
CA THR A 28 3.25 -37.33 -63.95
C THR A 28 3.32 -37.36 -62.43
N TYR A 29 3.00 -36.25 -61.78
CA TYR A 29 3.04 -36.14 -60.33
C TYR A 29 1.64 -35.95 -59.76
N GLN A 30 1.38 -36.59 -58.63
CA GLN A 30 0.14 -36.47 -57.87
C GLN A 30 0.47 -36.28 -56.39
N LEU A 31 -0.12 -35.28 -55.76
CA LEU A 31 -0.01 -35.02 -54.33
C LEU A 31 -1.29 -35.50 -53.63
N ILE A 32 -1.15 -36.09 -52.45
CA ILE A 32 -2.30 -36.42 -51.61
C ILE A 32 -3.16 -35.17 -51.34
N SER A 33 -4.47 -35.31 -51.52
CA SER A 33 -5.41 -34.20 -51.30
C SER A 33 -5.35 -33.73 -49.86
N ASN A 34 -5.16 -32.42 -49.68
CA ASN A 34 -5.12 -31.78 -48.38
C ASN A 34 -5.58 -30.31 -48.52
N PRO A 35 -6.09 -29.67 -47.46
CA PRO A 35 -6.69 -28.34 -47.55
C PRO A 35 -5.69 -27.18 -47.62
N SER A 36 -4.41 -27.41 -47.27
CA SER A 36 -3.42 -26.35 -47.11
C SER A 36 -2.45 -26.25 -48.28
N PHE A 37 -2.22 -27.35 -49.00
CA PHE A 37 -1.25 -27.43 -50.08
C PHE A 37 -1.83 -28.08 -51.33
N SER A 38 -1.53 -27.52 -52.49
CA SER A 38 -1.80 -28.12 -53.79
C SER A 38 -0.49 -28.38 -54.54
N LEU A 39 -0.59 -29.09 -55.67
CA LEU A 39 0.53 -29.37 -56.55
C LEU A 39 0.37 -28.55 -57.83
N ALA A 40 1.37 -27.73 -58.14
CA ALA A 40 1.52 -27.11 -59.45
C ALA A 40 2.65 -27.79 -60.22
N LEU A 41 2.55 -27.82 -61.55
CA LEU A 41 3.60 -28.29 -62.43
C LEU A 41 4.08 -27.10 -63.27
N THR A 42 5.36 -26.77 -63.16
CA THR A 42 6.01 -25.76 -64.00
C THR A 42 6.91 -26.45 -65.02
N GLU A 43 6.82 -26.03 -66.28
CA GLU A 43 7.66 -26.59 -67.33
C GLU A 43 9.00 -25.84 -67.33
N ASN A 44 10.08 -26.60 -67.17
CA ASN A 44 11.42 -26.01 -67.21
C ASN A 44 11.85 -25.78 -68.68
N PRO A 45 12.92 -25.00 -68.94
CA PRO A 45 13.40 -24.73 -70.30
C PRO A 45 13.79 -25.99 -71.11
N SER A 46 13.95 -27.13 -70.46
CA SER A 46 14.23 -28.43 -71.09
C SER A 46 12.97 -29.25 -71.42
N GLY A 47 11.76 -28.69 -71.21
CA GLY A 47 10.48 -29.36 -71.44
C GLY A 47 10.07 -30.38 -70.37
N LYS A 48 10.81 -30.47 -69.25
CA LYS A 48 10.48 -31.35 -68.12
C LYS A 48 9.57 -30.61 -67.14
N LYS A 49 8.54 -31.30 -66.65
CA LYS A 49 7.60 -30.78 -65.65
C LYS A 49 8.19 -30.90 -64.25
N GLN A 50 8.50 -29.77 -63.63
CA GLN A 50 8.95 -29.68 -62.26
C GLN A 50 7.74 -29.54 -61.31
N PRO A 51 7.65 -30.38 -60.26
CA PRO A 51 6.61 -30.24 -59.26
C PRO A 51 6.93 -29.11 -58.28
N GLU A 52 5.94 -28.25 -58.03
CA GLU A 52 5.97 -27.18 -57.03
C GLU A 52 4.82 -27.38 -56.04
N LEU A 53 5.14 -27.33 -54.74
CA LEU A 53 4.12 -27.29 -53.69
C LEU A 53 3.60 -25.86 -53.58
N VAL A 54 2.29 -25.66 -53.72
CA VAL A 54 1.66 -24.34 -53.60
C VAL A 54 0.88 -24.26 -52.31
N LEU A 55 1.10 -23.20 -51.54
CA LEU A 55 0.34 -22.94 -50.33
C LEU A 55 -1.03 -22.33 -50.67
N GLU A 56 -2.12 -23.01 -50.34
CA GLU A 56 -3.49 -22.57 -50.66
C GLU A 56 -4.16 -21.81 -49.49
N ARG A 57 -3.75 -22.12 -48.26
CA ARG A 57 -4.29 -21.52 -47.04
C ARG A 57 -3.17 -21.05 -46.12
N ALA A 58 -3.39 -19.96 -45.40
CA ALA A 58 -2.46 -19.49 -44.39
C ALA A 58 -2.16 -20.61 -43.38
N LEU A 59 -0.90 -20.70 -42.97
CA LEU A 59 -0.46 -21.63 -41.95
C LEU A 59 -0.62 -20.97 -40.58
N ASP A 60 -0.73 -21.82 -39.56
CA ASP A 60 -0.88 -21.42 -38.16
C ASP A 60 -0.29 -22.58 -37.35
N ARG A 61 0.87 -22.34 -36.74
CA ARG A 61 1.65 -23.35 -36.03
C ARG A 61 0.94 -23.77 -34.76
N GLU A 62 0.28 -22.84 -34.07
CA GLU A 62 -0.49 -23.04 -32.84
C GLU A 62 -1.66 -24.00 -33.08
N LYS A 63 -2.26 -23.97 -34.28
CA LYS A 63 -3.27 -24.95 -34.71
C LYS A 63 -2.64 -26.25 -35.21
N LYS A 64 -1.61 -26.19 -36.05
CA LYS A 64 -0.96 -27.39 -36.63
C LYS A 64 0.49 -27.14 -37.02
N SER A 65 1.40 -27.70 -36.24
CA SER A 65 2.86 -27.48 -36.37
C SER A 65 3.55 -28.28 -37.50
N SER A 66 2.92 -29.33 -38.03
CA SER A 66 3.47 -30.06 -39.18
C SER A 66 2.42 -30.76 -40.05
N PHE A 67 2.76 -30.93 -41.32
CA PHE A 67 1.97 -31.68 -42.30
C PHE A 67 2.79 -32.83 -42.87
N GLU A 68 2.17 -33.99 -42.99
CA GLU A 68 2.73 -35.15 -43.67
C GLU A 68 1.97 -35.32 -44.98
N LEU A 69 2.68 -35.17 -46.09
CA LEU A 69 2.13 -35.27 -47.44
C LEU A 69 2.82 -36.42 -48.17
N VAL A 70 2.16 -36.97 -49.18
CA VAL A 70 2.73 -38.01 -50.05
C VAL A 70 2.68 -37.51 -51.48
N LEU A 71 3.83 -37.47 -52.14
CA LEU A 71 3.97 -37.17 -53.56
C LEU A 71 4.23 -38.48 -54.31
N THR A 72 3.41 -38.75 -55.32
CA THR A 72 3.52 -39.94 -56.17
C THR A 72 3.93 -39.50 -57.57
N ALA A 73 5.02 -40.06 -58.08
CA ALA A 73 5.42 -39.95 -59.48
C ALA A 73 4.96 -41.22 -60.21
N VAL A 74 4.34 -41.07 -61.38
CA VAL A 74 3.82 -42.19 -62.20
C VAL A 74 4.39 -42.06 -63.61
N ASP A 75 4.97 -43.14 -64.13
CA ASP A 75 5.50 -43.20 -65.48
C ASP A 75 4.38 -43.33 -66.55
N GLY A 76 4.76 -43.23 -67.83
CA GLY A 76 3.83 -43.34 -68.95
C GLY A 76 3.76 -44.76 -69.55
N GLY A 77 4.24 -45.78 -68.85
CA GLY A 77 4.26 -47.16 -69.32
C GLY A 77 2.90 -47.85 -69.26
N ASP A 78 2.78 -48.99 -69.95
CA ASP A 78 1.66 -49.93 -69.78
C ASP A 78 2.22 -51.34 -69.52
N PRO A 79 2.16 -51.85 -68.26
CA PRO A 79 1.53 -51.24 -67.09
C PRO A 79 2.36 -50.08 -66.50
N ALA A 80 1.68 -49.04 -66.01
CA ALA A 80 2.34 -47.90 -65.38
C ALA A 80 2.99 -48.27 -64.04
N ARG A 81 4.16 -47.72 -63.76
CA ARG A 81 4.85 -47.83 -62.47
C ARG A 81 4.85 -46.51 -61.73
N SER A 82 4.87 -46.59 -60.40
CA SER A 82 4.85 -45.42 -59.53
C SER A 82 5.89 -45.47 -58.44
N GLY A 83 6.47 -44.33 -58.10
CA GLY A 83 7.29 -44.12 -56.91
C GLY A 83 6.67 -43.08 -55.99
N THR A 84 6.72 -43.30 -54.68
CA THR A 84 6.17 -42.37 -53.68
C THR A 84 7.24 -41.82 -52.77
N VAL A 85 7.14 -40.55 -52.41
CA VAL A 85 7.97 -39.91 -51.38
C VAL A 85 7.10 -39.22 -50.33
N GLN A 86 7.48 -39.35 -49.06
CA GLN A 86 6.84 -38.62 -47.96
C GLN A 86 7.49 -37.24 -47.81
N ILE A 87 6.67 -36.21 -47.77
CA ILE A 87 7.08 -34.82 -47.57
C ILE A 87 6.58 -34.40 -46.20
N ARG A 88 7.50 -34.08 -45.29
CA ARG A 88 7.17 -33.50 -44.00
C ARG A 88 7.38 -31.99 -44.05
N VAL A 89 6.29 -31.25 -44.00
CA VAL A 89 6.32 -29.79 -43.90
C VAL A 89 6.25 -29.41 -42.43
N ASN A 90 7.35 -28.89 -41.88
CA ASN A 90 7.35 -28.28 -40.56
C ASN A 90 7.00 -26.79 -40.69
N VAL A 91 6.02 -26.35 -39.90
CA VAL A 91 5.68 -24.92 -39.76
C VAL A 91 6.65 -24.31 -38.76
N THR A 92 7.36 -23.27 -39.17
CA THR A 92 8.27 -22.54 -38.29
C THR A 92 7.55 -21.33 -37.70
N ASP A 93 7.72 -21.19 -36.40
CA ASP A 93 7.15 -20.14 -35.56
C ASP A 93 7.50 -18.73 -36.07
N ALA A 94 6.55 -17.82 -35.90
CA ALA A 94 6.67 -16.39 -36.05
C ALA A 94 6.05 -15.72 -34.83
N ASN A 95 6.49 -14.50 -34.53
CA ASN A 95 6.04 -13.79 -33.33
C ASN A 95 4.71 -13.06 -33.60
N ASP A 96 3.60 -13.80 -33.65
CA ASP A 96 2.28 -13.29 -34.00
C ASP A 96 1.22 -13.38 -32.89
N ASN A 97 1.56 -13.99 -31.75
CA ASN A 97 0.74 -13.95 -30.54
C ASN A 97 1.42 -13.08 -29.46
N PRO A 98 0.76 -12.03 -28.94
CA PRO A 98 1.32 -11.26 -27.83
C PRO A 98 1.17 -12.01 -26.49
N PRO A 99 1.99 -11.71 -25.47
CA PRO A 99 1.79 -12.21 -24.12
C PRO A 99 0.43 -11.80 -23.55
N VAL A 100 -0.31 -12.76 -22.98
CA VAL A 100 -1.65 -12.54 -22.41
C VAL A 100 -1.65 -12.85 -20.91
N PHE A 101 -2.03 -11.88 -20.08
CA PHE A 101 -2.21 -12.08 -18.64
C PHE A 101 -3.43 -12.95 -18.34
N SER A 102 -3.33 -13.76 -17.27
CA SER A 102 -4.44 -14.62 -16.81
C SER A 102 -5.64 -13.84 -16.24
N LYS A 103 -5.41 -12.58 -15.83
CA LYS A 103 -6.43 -11.64 -15.36
C LYS A 103 -6.11 -10.24 -15.89
N THR A 104 -7.16 -9.45 -16.10
CA THR A 104 -7.01 -8.02 -16.45
C THR A 104 -6.68 -7.16 -15.23
N VAL A 105 -7.13 -7.57 -14.03
CA VAL A 105 -6.86 -6.90 -12.75
C VAL A 105 -6.38 -7.94 -11.73
N TYR A 106 -5.29 -7.63 -11.01
CA TYR A 106 -4.79 -8.39 -9.88
C TYR A 106 -4.94 -7.57 -8.61
N GLU A 107 -5.63 -8.11 -7.61
CA GLU A 107 -5.89 -7.43 -6.34
C GLU A 107 -5.13 -8.12 -5.21
N ALA A 108 -4.56 -7.32 -4.29
CA ALA A 108 -3.95 -7.80 -3.06
C ALA A 108 -4.25 -6.85 -1.90
N ARG A 109 -4.21 -7.41 -0.68
CA ARG A 109 -4.30 -6.68 0.58
C ARG A 109 -3.07 -6.99 1.41
N VAL A 110 -2.39 -5.95 1.89
CA VAL A 110 -1.15 -6.07 2.68
C VAL A 110 -1.18 -5.10 3.85
N ALA A 111 -0.62 -5.50 4.99
CA ALA A 111 -0.42 -4.59 6.13
C ALA A 111 0.66 -3.57 5.81
N GLU A 112 0.53 -2.35 6.34
CA GLU A 112 1.55 -1.30 6.14
C GLU A 112 2.93 -1.68 6.72
N ASN A 113 2.91 -2.41 7.84
CA ASN A 113 4.10 -2.92 8.52
C ASN A 113 4.74 -4.14 7.81
N LEU A 114 4.27 -4.51 6.61
CA LEU A 114 4.82 -5.61 5.83
C LEU A 114 6.32 -5.35 5.53
N PRO A 115 7.24 -6.24 5.95
CA PRO A 115 8.67 -5.99 5.78
C PRO A 115 9.07 -5.81 4.31
N SER A 116 10.12 -5.02 4.06
CA SER A 116 10.74 -4.94 2.74
C SER A 116 11.21 -6.32 2.25
N GLY A 117 11.03 -6.58 0.95
CA GLY A 117 11.35 -7.85 0.29
C GLY A 117 10.22 -8.89 0.33
N SER A 118 9.10 -8.57 0.98
CA SER A 118 7.96 -9.49 1.12
C SER A 118 7.20 -9.65 -0.19
N LEU A 119 6.69 -10.85 -0.44
CA LEU A 119 5.83 -11.15 -1.59
C LEU A 119 4.45 -10.54 -1.38
N VAL A 120 4.03 -9.68 -2.30
CA VAL A 120 2.69 -9.08 -2.32
C VAL A 120 1.74 -9.98 -3.10
N LEU A 121 2.08 -10.24 -4.36
CA LEU A 121 1.31 -11.12 -5.24
C LEU A 121 2.20 -11.67 -6.35
N ARG A 122 1.67 -12.62 -7.12
CA ARG A 122 2.31 -13.13 -8.33
C ARG A 122 1.38 -12.98 -9.52
N VAL A 123 1.83 -12.27 -10.55
CA VAL A 123 1.13 -12.19 -11.83
C VAL A 123 1.55 -13.33 -12.75
N ARG A 124 0.69 -13.66 -13.70
CA ARG A 124 0.99 -14.68 -14.70
C ARG A 124 0.49 -14.25 -16.08
N ALA A 125 1.38 -14.31 -17.05
CA ALA A 125 1.07 -14.21 -18.46
C ALA A 125 1.56 -15.45 -19.21
N THR A 126 0.91 -15.73 -20.33
CA THR A 126 1.24 -16.84 -21.22
C THR A 126 1.28 -16.34 -22.65
N ASP A 127 2.23 -16.85 -23.40
CA ASP A 127 2.38 -16.60 -24.83
C ASP A 127 2.21 -17.94 -25.58
N ALA A 128 1.55 -17.90 -26.74
CA ALA A 128 1.25 -19.10 -27.52
C ALA A 128 2.41 -19.51 -28.44
N ASP A 129 3.33 -18.59 -28.72
CA ASP A 129 4.45 -18.79 -29.62
C ASP A 129 5.51 -19.72 -29.02
N ALA A 130 6.44 -20.21 -29.85
CA ALA A 130 7.50 -21.12 -29.43
C ALA A 130 8.84 -20.40 -29.15
N GLY A 131 9.68 -21.04 -28.34
CA GLY A 131 11.06 -20.60 -28.14
C GLY A 131 11.16 -19.20 -27.52
N SER A 132 11.90 -18.30 -28.16
CA SER A 132 12.08 -16.92 -27.68
C SER A 132 10.82 -16.07 -27.84
N ASN A 133 10.01 -16.34 -28.87
CA ASN A 133 8.76 -15.63 -29.12
C ASN A 133 7.74 -15.97 -28.04
N GLY A 134 7.76 -17.20 -27.50
CA GLY A 134 6.95 -17.56 -26.34
C GLY A 134 7.50 -17.14 -24.97
N ARG A 135 8.70 -16.52 -24.91
CA ARG A 135 9.37 -16.23 -23.62
C ARG A 135 8.92 -14.89 -23.06
N VAL A 136 8.06 -14.94 -22.06
CA VAL A 136 7.51 -13.75 -21.40
C VAL A 136 8.47 -13.17 -20.36
N SER A 137 8.66 -11.85 -20.40
CA SER A 137 9.32 -11.07 -19.35
C SER A 137 8.36 -10.04 -18.74
N TYR A 138 8.46 -9.79 -17.44
CA TYR A 138 7.60 -8.86 -16.70
C TYR A 138 8.33 -7.56 -16.35
N ALA A 139 7.63 -6.43 -16.42
CA ALA A 139 8.12 -5.12 -16.04
C ALA A 139 6.99 -4.20 -15.59
N PHE A 140 7.34 -3.09 -14.92
CA PHE A 140 6.40 -1.99 -14.75
C PHE A 140 6.11 -1.32 -16.09
N GLY A 141 4.84 -1.01 -16.36
CA GLY A 141 4.46 -0.15 -17.47
C GLY A 141 4.81 1.33 -17.19
N ASN A 142 3.95 2.25 -17.64
CA ASN A 142 4.09 3.66 -17.29
C ASN A 142 3.49 3.91 -15.88
N VAL A 143 4.36 3.99 -14.87
CA VAL A 143 3.98 4.12 -13.46
C VAL A 143 4.74 5.28 -12.80
N PRO A 144 4.18 5.95 -11.78
CA PRO A 144 4.89 6.97 -10.99
C PRO A 144 6.17 6.42 -10.37
N GLU A 145 7.15 7.30 -10.13
CA GLU A 145 8.44 6.91 -9.53
C GLU A 145 8.26 6.32 -8.13
N ASP A 146 7.31 6.85 -7.35
CA ASP A 146 7.01 6.36 -6.00
C ASP A 146 6.61 4.88 -6.00
N VAL A 147 5.91 4.40 -7.04
CA VAL A 147 5.59 2.96 -7.17
C VAL A 147 6.86 2.14 -7.40
N ARG A 148 7.84 2.67 -8.16
CA ARG A 148 9.11 1.99 -8.45
C ARG A 148 10.06 1.96 -7.25
N THR A 149 9.88 2.86 -6.28
CA THR A 149 10.65 2.87 -5.02
C THR A 149 10.03 1.99 -3.94
N LEU A 150 8.72 1.76 -3.99
CA LEU A 150 7.97 0.97 -3.02
C LEU A 150 7.79 -0.50 -3.43
N PHE A 151 7.75 -0.79 -4.74
CA PHE A 151 7.56 -2.13 -5.26
C PHE A 151 8.60 -2.51 -6.31
N SER A 152 8.82 -3.82 -6.43
CA SER A 152 9.60 -4.46 -7.48
C SER A 152 8.78 -5.55 -8.15
N VAL A 153 9.08 -5.82 -9.42
CA VAL A 153 8.55 -6.98 -10.16
C VAL A 153 9.71 -7.80 -10.69
N ASP A 154 9.72 -9.10 -10.37
CA ASP A 154 10.70 -10.03 -10.90
C ASP A 154 10.37 -10.37 -12.36
N SER A 155 11.35 -10.21 -13.25
CA SER A 155 11.14 -10.26 -14.70
C SER A 155 10.88 -11.66 -15.24
N GLU A 156 11.21 -12.73 -14.50
CA GLU A 156 10.98 -14.11 -14.95
C GLU A 156 9.78 -14.76 -14.24
N SER A 157 9.64 -14.57 -12.94
CA SER A 157 8.62 -15.23 -12.13
C SER A 157 7.27 -14.48 -12.08
N GLY A 158 7.28 -13.17 -12.34
CA GLY A 158 6.12 -12.29 -12.18
C GLY A 158 5.77 -12.00 -10.72
N GLU A 159 6.69 -12.24 -9.79
CA GLU A 159 6.49 -11.89 -8.38
C GLU A 159 6.60 -10.38 -8.16
N VAL A 160 5.57 -9.79 -7.57
CA VAL A 160 5.58 -8.40 -7.11
C VAL A 160 5.91 -8.39 -5.62
N ARG A 161 6.97 -7.65 -5.26
CA ARG A 161 7.49 -7.59 -3.89
C ARG A 161 7.64 -6.16 -3.40
N THR A 162 7.50 -5.94 -2.10
CA THR A 162 7.85 -4.66 -1.48
C THR A 162 9.36 -4.42 -1.53
N THR A 163 9.78 -3.18 -1.75
CA THR A 163 11.19 -2.76 -1.65
C THR A 163 11.43 -1.80 -0.48
N SER A 164 10.38 -1.13 -0.04
CA SER A 164 10.38 -0.22 1.11
C SER A 164 9.20 -0.54 2.03
N LEU A 165 9.19 0.04 3.23
CA LEU A 165 8.02 -0.01 4.10
C LEU A 165 6.89 0.80 3.48
N LEU A 166 5.66 0.35 3.69
CA LEU A 166 4.45 1.07 3.32
C LEU A 166 3.98 1.89 4.53
N ASP A 167 3.18 2.90 4.28
CA ASP A 167 2.59 3.78 5.29
C ASP A 167 1.13 4.03 4.86
N PHE A 168 0.19 3.59 5.70
CA PHE A 168 -1.25 3.72 5.44
C PHE A 168 -1.70 5.18 5.52
N GLU A 169 -1.15 5.97 6.45
CA GLU A 169 -1.43 7.39 6.60
C GLU A 169 -0.93 8.22 5.41
N GLU A 170 0.13 7.76 4.73
CA GLU A 170 0.61 8.36 3.49
C GLU A 170 -0.24 7.93 2.29
N MET A 171 -0.39 6.62 2.06
CA MET A 171 -1.17 6.10 0.94
C MET A 171 -1.72 4.69 1.19
N SER A 172 -3.05 4.61 1.32
CA SER A 172 -3.77 3.36 1.58
C SER A 172 -4.09 2.52 0.34
N LYS A 173 -3.86 3.04 -0.88
CA LYS A 173 -4.14 2.31 -2.12
C LYS A 173 -3.18 2.64 -3.26
N TYR A 174 -2.59 1.61 -3.85
CA TYR A 174 -1.75 1.70 -5.04
C TYR A 174 -2.43 1.04 -6.23
N ILE A 175 -2.53 1.76 -7.35
CA ILE A 175 -3.05 1.25 -8.62
C ILE A 175 -2.02 1.54 -9.71
N PHE A 176 -1.50 0.50 -10.35
CA PHE A 176 -0.49 0.65 -11.41
C PHE A 176 -0.56 -0.47 -12.44
N ALA A 177 -0.02 -0.20 -13.63
CA ALA A 177 0.00 -1.16 -14.73
C ALA A 177 1.32 -1.95 -14.77
N LEU A 178 1.22 -3.25 -15.02
CA LEU A 178 2.35 -4.07 -15.43
C LEU A 178 2.32 -4.29 -16.95
N GLU A 179 3.50 -4.41 -17.52
CA GLU A 179 3.74 -4.76 -18.91
C GLU A 179 4.46 -6.11 -18.96
N THR A 180 4.04 -6.95 -19.89
CA THR A 180 4.82 -8.12 -20.32
C THR A 180 5.35 -7.91 -21.71
N ARG A 181 6.53 -8.45 -22.00
CA ARG A 181 7.17 -8.41 -23.31
C ARG A 181 7.75 -9.76 -23.67
N ASP A 182 7.45 -10.23 -24.87
CA ASP A 182 8.06 -11.44 -25.44
C ASP A 182 9.46 -11.16 -26.04
N GLY A 183 10.11 -12.18 -26.62
CA GLY A 183 11.39 -12.01 -27.31
C GLY A 183 11.31 -11.23 -28.63
N GLY A 184 10.14 -11.18 -29.27
CA GLY A 184 9.92 -10.47 -30.55
C GLY A 184 9.50 -9.00 -30.39
N GLY A 185 9.19 -8.57 -29.17
CA GLY A 185 8.80 -7.21 -28.82
C GLY A 185 7.30 -6.94 -28.73
N LEU A 186 6.41 -7.94 -28.87
CA LEU A 186 4.99 -7.77 -28.57
C LEU A 186 4.77 -7.66 -27.07
N THR A 187 3.73 -6.92 -26.69
CA THR A 187 3.45 -6.59 -25.30
C THR A 187 2.04 -6.96 -24.86
N GLY A 188 1.92 -7.24 -23.56
CA GLY A 188 0.66 -7.41 -22.85
C GLY A 188 0.61 -6.48 -21.65
N HIS A 189 -0.60 -6.14 -21.19
CA HIS A 189 -0.79 -5.24 -20.06
C HIS A 189 -1.85 -5.78 -19.08
N CYS A 190 -1.65 -5.53 -17.79
CA CYS A 190 -2.67 -5.72 -16.75
C CYS A 190 -2.58 -4.61 -15.70
N GLU A 191 -3.64 -4.48 -14.91
CA GLU A 191 -3.67 -3.61 -13.74
C GLU A 191 -3.42 -4.39 -12.46
N VAL A 192 -2.67 -3.78 -11.53
CA VAL A 192 -2.45 -4.26 -10.17
C VAL A 192 -3.05 -3.24 -9.21
N GLN A 193 -3.89 -3.71 -8.28
CA GLN A 193 -4.45 -2.94 -7.18
C GLN A 193 -3.97 -3.53 -5.85
N ILE A 194 -3.31 -2.71 -5.04
CA ILE A 194 -2.86 -3.08 -3.70
C ILE A 194 -3.56 -2.16 -2.71
N ASP A 195 -4.41 -2.74 -1.87
CA ASP A 195 -5.01 -2.07 -0.73
C ASP A 195 -4.09 -2.29 0.49
N VAL A 196 -3.65 -1.22 1.13
CA VAL A 196 -2.89 -1.28 2.39
C VAL A 196 -3.87 -1.30 3.56
N THR A 197 -3.62 -2.15 4.55
CA THR A 197 -4.40 -2.18 5.80
C THR A 197 -3.64 -1.46 6.90
N ASP A 198 -4.38 -0.59 7.59
CA ASP A 198 -3.99 0.16 8.79
C ASP A 198 -3.63 -0.80 9.93
N GLU A 199 -2.49 -0.54 10.56
CA GLU A 199 -1.99 -1.21 11.75
C GLU A 199 -1.89 -0.18 12.88
N ASN A 200 -2.07 -0.60 14.14
CA ASN A 200 -2.01 0.33 15.28
C ASN A 200 -0.55 0.75 15.55
N ASP A 201 -0.07 1.72 14.77
CA ASP A 201 1.33 2.10 14.68
C ASP A 201 1.62 3.58 15.04
N ASN A 202 0.57 4.39 15.18
CA ASN A 202 0.62 5.69 15.82
C ASN A 202 0.11 5.59 17.26
N ALA A 203 0.44 6.57 18.08
CA ALA A 203 -0.07 6.64 19.45
C ALA A 203 -0.88 7.94 19.61
N PRO A 204 -1.90 7.98 20.48
CA PRO A 204 -2.72 9.16 20.63
C PRO A 204 -1.91 10.40 21.04
N GLU A 205 -1.96 11.46 20.24
CA GLU A 205 -1.30 12.73 20.54
C GLU A 205 -2.27 13.67 21.27
N ILE A 206 -1.81 14.25 22.39
CA ILE A 206 -2.57 15.21 23.19
C ILE A 206 -1.96 16.61 23.03
N THR A 207 -2.73 17.55 22.51
CA THR A 207 -2.36 18.96 22.40
C THR A 207 -3.19 19.81 23.37
N ILE A 208 -2.52 20.61 24.22
CA ILE A 208 -3.18 21.61 25.06
C ILE A 208 -3.41 22.87 24.21
N LEU A 209 -4.66 23.16 23.87
CA LEU A 209 -5.02 24.33 23.06
C LEU A 209 -5.13 25.61 23.88
N SER A 210 -5.63 25.49 25.11
CA SER A 210 -5.69 26.59 26.07
C SER A 210 -5.57 26.08 27.49
N LEU A 211 -4.89 26.84 28.34
CA LEU A 211 -4.76 26.60 29.77
C LEU A 211 -4.98 27.91 30.52
N SER A 212 -6.07 27.99 31.28
CA SER A 212 -6.39 29.11 32.15
C SER A 212 -5.71 28.90 33.50
N SER A 213 -4.43 29.28 33.60
CA SER A 213 -3.65 29.24 34.84
C SER A 213 -2.90 30.57 35.00
N PRO A 214 -2.90 31.20 36.19
CA PRO A 214 -3.49 30.74 37.44
C PRO A 214 -5.03 30.81 37.49
N VAL A 215 -5.65 30.04 38.39
CA VAL A 215 -7.11 30.01 38.64
C VAL A 215 -7.39 30.55 40.05
N PRO A 216 -8.26 31.55 40.23
CA PRO A 216 -8.69 32.01 41.56
C PRO A 216 -9.27 30.89 42.40
N GLU A 217 -8.96 30.84 43.70
CA GLU A 217 -9.50 29.81 44.57
C GLU A 217 -11.02 29.91 44.80
N ASP A 218 -11.55 31.12 44.72
CA ASP A 218 -12.98 31.43 44.76
C ASP A 218 -13.72 31.09 43.44
N ALA A 219 -13.03 30.53 42.44
CA ALA A 219 -13.63 30.14 41.18
C ALA A 219 -14.74 29.08 41.39
N PRO A 220 -15.93 29.26 40.79
CA PRO A 220 -17.03 28.33 40.98
C PRO A 220 -16.75 26.98 40.30
N VAL A 221 -17.29 25.91 40.89
CA VAL A 221 -17.32 24.58 40.26
C VAL A 221 -17.98 24.68 38.88
N GLY A 222 -17.38 24.03 37.90
CA GLY A 222 -17.76 24.11 36.48
C GLY A 222 -16.93 25.11 35.66
N THR A 223 -16.06 25.90 36.30
CA THR A 223 -15.13 26.80 35.59
C THR A 223 -14.25 26.02 34.63
N VAL A 224 -14.14 26.47 33.38
CA VAL A 224 -13.28 25.84 32.35
C VAL A 224 -11.82 26.22 32.62
N VAL A 225 -10.97 25.20 32.80
CA VAL A 225 -9.55 25.37 33.12
C VAL A 225 -8.67 25.07 31.91
N ALA A 226 -8.99 24.07 31.09
CA ALA A 226 -8.21 23.77 29.90
C ALA A 226 -9.07 23.23 28.76
N LEU A 227 -8.63 23.51 27.53
CA LEU A 227 -9.15 22.88 26.32
C LEU A 227 -8.03 22.05 25.70
N LEU A 228 -8.30 20.77 25.47
CA LEU A 228 -7.36 19.84 24.86
C LEU A 228 -7.93 19.24 23.59
N LYS A 229 -7.05 18.93 22.66
CA LYS A 229 -7.33 18.14 21.46
C LYS A 229 -6.54 16.85 21.55
N VAL A 230 -7.23 15.73 21.36
CA VAL A 230 -6.64 14.40 21.30
C VAL A 230 -6.86 13.87 19.89
N ARG A 231 -5.77 13.46 19.24
CA ARG A 231 -5.80 12.96 17.87
C ARG A 231 -4.94 11.71 17.78
N ASP A 232 -5.51 10.67 17.19
CA ASP A 232 -4.75 9.56 16.63
C ASP A 232 -4.68 9.70 15.11
N ARG A 233 -3.62 9.18 14.50
CA ARG A 233 -3.46 9.17 13.04
C ARG A 233 -4.01 7.91 12.41
N ASP A 234 -4.07 6.82 13.18
CA ASP A 234 -4.60 5.55 12.75
C ASP A 234 -6.11 5.63 12.45
N SER A 235 -6.62 4.64 11.75
CA SER A 235 -8.02 4.57 11.32
C SER A 235 -8.85 3.54 12.11
N GLY A 236 -10.18 3.64 12.01
CA GLY A 236 -11.07 2.67 12.64
C GLY A 236 -10.95 2.61 14.16
N GLU A 237 -10.81 1.41 14.72
CA GLU A 237 -10.64 1.17 16.16
C GLU A 237 -9.26 1.61 16.67
N ASN A 238 -8.22 1.48 15.84
CA ASN A 238 -6.86 1.95 16.12
C ASN A 238 -6.85 3.48 16.31
N GLY A 239 -7.67 4.20 15.53
CA GLY A 239 -7.84 5.65 15.68
C GLY A 239 -8.76 6.10 16.81
N GLN A 240 -9.46 5.18 17.48
CA GLN A 240 -10.51 5.54 18.45
C GLN A 240 -9.94 5.71 19.86
N VAL A 241 -9.94 6.95 20.34
CA VAL A 241 -9.26 7.30 21.60
C VAL A 241 -10.20 7.47 22.79
N SER A 242 -9.86 6.80 23.89
CA SER A 242 -10.41 7.00 25.23
C SER A 242 -9.45 7.86 26.08
N CYS A 243 -9.97 8.68 27.00
CA CYS A 243 -9.13 9.53 27.84
C CYS A 243 -9.54 9.47 29.31
N GLU A 244 -8.54 9.43 30.18
CA GLU A 244 -8.69 9.35 31.63
C GLU A 244 -7.74 10.33 32.30
N LEU A 245 -8.23 11.03 33.32
CA LEU A 245 -7.39 11.82 34.21
C LEU A 245 -6.82 10.92 35.30
N SER A 246 -5.52 10.98 35.48
CA SER A 246 -4.84 10.38 36.62
C SER A 246 -4.51 11.45 37.67
N GLY A 247 -4.86 11.17 38.92
CA GLY A 247 -4.64 12.02 40.10
C GLY A 247 -5.94 12.41 40.82
N GLU A 248 -5.88 12.61 42.14
CA GLU A 248 -6.99 13.11 42.98
C GLU A 248 -7.14 14.64 42.91
N ALA A 249 -7.06 15.20 41.71
CA ALA A 249 -7.12 16.64 41.53
C ALA A 249 -8.58 17.15 41.46
N PRO A 250 -8.83 18.43 41.76
CA PRO A 250 -10.18 19.02 41.76
C PRO A 250 -10.74 19.24 40.35
N LEU A 251 -10.29 18.51 39.33
CA LEU A 251 -10.67 18.71 37.92
C LEU A 251 -11.31 17.44 37.35
N SER A 252 -12.21 17.63 36.39
CA SER A 252 -12.87 16.54 35.66
C SER A 252 -12.90 16.80 34.16
N ILE A 253 -12.91 15.73 33.36
CA ILE A 253 -13.12 15.82 31.91
C ILE A 253 -14.62 15.93 31.64
N VAL A 254 -15.02 16.99 30.95
CA VAL A 254 -16.32 17.07 30.29
C VAL A 254 -16.09 16.84 28.80
N ALA A 255 -16.73 15.80 28.26
CA ALA A 255 -16.64 15.48 26.84
C ALA A 255 -17.26 16.61 26.00
N SER A 256 -16.52 17.10 25.00
CA SER A 256 -17.05 18.03 24.00
C SER A 256 -17.71 17.25 22.85
N SER A 257 -18.72 17.85 22.21
CA SER A 257 -19.38 17.30 21.03
C SER A 257 -18.36 17.08 19.91
N GLY A 258 -18.05 15.82 19.58
CA GLY A 258 -17.10 15.44 18.53
C GLY A 258 -15.96 14.52 18.96
N GLY A 259 -15.88 14.11 20.23
CA GLY A 259 -14.97 13.04 20.68
C GLY A 259 -13.49 13.45 20.85
N SER A 260 -12.91 14.17 19.88
CA SER A 260 -11.50 14.58 19.86
C SER A 260 -11.16 15.75 20.78
N TYR A 261 -12.14 16.59 21.12
CA TYR A 261 -11.93 17.73 22.04
C TYR A 261 -12.32 17.34 23.47
N LYS A 262 -11.44 17.62 24.42
CA LYS A 262 -11.67 17.40 25.85
C LYS A 262 -11.62 18.74 26.57
N VAL A 263 -12.62 19.03 27.39
CA VAL A 263 -12.67 20.23 28.22
C VAL A 263 -12.42 19.81 29.65
N LEU A 264 -11.45 20.44 30.31
CA LEU A 264 -11.24 20.27 31.75
C LEU A 264 -11.98 21.37 32.49
N VAL A 265 -12.81 20.96 33.45
CA VAL A 265 -13.54 21.87 34.31
C VAL A 265 -13.24 21.59 35.77
N LEU A 266 -13.37 22.63 36.59
CA LEU A 266 -13.29 22.51 38.03
C LEU A 266 -14.44 21.64 38.56
N ALA A 267 -14.12 20.55 39.24
CA ALA A 267 -15.05 19.57 39.81
C ALA A 267 -15.26 19.77 41.32
N LYS A 268 -14.30 20.40 42.01
CA LYS A 268 -14.36 20.72 43.44
C LYS A 268 -13.83 22.14 43.66
N ALA A 269 -14.27 22.81 44.73
CA ALA A 269 -13.70 24.09 45.11
C ALA A 269 -12.18 23.98 45.30
N LEU A 270 -11.48 25.06 45.02
CA LEU A 270 -10.05 25.19 45.27
C LEU A 270 -9.84 25.82 46.64
N ASP A 271 -8.71 25.53 47.25
CA ASP A 271 -8.23 26.10 48.50
C ASP A 271 -6.71 26.19 48.38
N ARG A 272 -6.19 27.42 48.30
CA ARG A 272 -4.77 27.69 48.10
C ARG A 272 -3.97 27.39 49.37
N GLU A 273 -4.54 27.64 50.55
CA GLU A 273 -3.94 27.30 51.84
C GLU A 273 -3.78 25.79 52.01
N GLU A 274 -4.68 24.98 51.44
CA GLU A 274 -4.53 23.51 51.34
C GLU A 274 -3.51 23.12 50.27
N ALA A 275 -3.63 23.66 49.04
CA ALA A 275 -2.77 23.34 47.93
C ALA A 275 -2.60 24.50 46.92
N ALA A 276 -1.45 25.17 46.96
CA ALA A 276 -1.12 26.27 46.04
C ALA A 276 -1.04 25.87 44.55
N PHE A 277 -0.95 24.57 44.22
CA PHE A 277 -1.03 24.07 42.85
C PHE A 277 -1.49 22.62 42.79
N HIS A 278 -2.08 22.26 41.66
CA HIS A 278 -2.43 20.88 41.32
C HIS A 278 -1.72 20.44 40.04
N GLU A 279 -1.17 19.24 40.04
CA GLU A 279 -0.57 18.61 38.86
C GLU A 279 -1.39 17.36 38.50
N LEU A 280 -1.75 17.25 37.21
CA LEU A 280 -2.54 16.16 36.67
C LEU A 280 -1.85 15.55 35.48
N VAL A 281 -2.12 14.26 35.25
CA VAL A 281 -1.72 13.58 34.03
C VAL A 281 -2.97 13.13 33.29
N LEU A 282 -3.20 13.70 32.10
CA LEU A 282 -4.18 13.17 31.18
C LEU A 282 -3.55 11.99 30.42
N ARG A 283 -4.16 10.81 30.48
CA ARG A 283 -3.79 9.64 29.71
C ARG A 283 -4.82 9.43 28.60
N ALA A 284 -4.34 9.29 27.37
CA ALA A 284 -5.14 8.88 26.22
C ALA A 284 -4.72 7.46 25.82
N SER A 285 -5.68 6.60 25.48
CA SER A 285 -5.46 5.23 25.02
C SER A 285 -6.31 4.99 23.78
N ASP A 286 -5.70 4.50 22.71
CA ASP A 286 -6.44 3.99 21.55
C ASP A 286 -7.13 2.65 21.86
N GLY A 287 -7.94 2.20 20.91
CA GLY A 287 -8.69 0.94 20.95
C GLY A 287 -8.01 -0.23 20.26
N GLY A 288 -6.78 -0.08 19.77
CA GLY A 288 -6.06 -1.15 19.07
C GLY A 288 -5.64 -2.30 19.99
N ASP A 289 -5.20 -3.42 19.40
CA ASP A 289 -4.62 -4.56 20.11
C ASP A 289 -3.23 -4.90 19.53
N PRO A 290 -2.12 -4.58 20.23
CA PRO A 290 -2.06 -3.95 21.54
C PRO A 290 -2.41 -2.46 21.51
N ALA A 291 -3.06 -1.98 22.57
CA ALA A 291 -3.39 -0.55 22.69
C ALA A 291 -2.13 0.30 22.94
N ARG A 292 -2.05 1.48 22.33
CA ARG A 292 -1.00 2.47 22.60
C ARG A 292 -1.58 3.65 23.37
N THR A 293 -0.68 4.41 24.00
CA THR A 293 -1.10 5.48 24.92
C THR A 293 -0.24 6.72 24.79
N GLY A 294 -0.89 7.89 24.86
CA GLY A 294 -0.27 9.20 25.03
C GLY A 294 -0.53 9.78 26.42
N THR A 295 0.36 10.65 26.90
CA THR A 295 0.15 11.36 28.17
C THR A 295 0.50 12.84 28.06
N ALA A 296 -0.24 13.68 28.79
CA ALA A 296 0.04 15.11 28.91
C ALA A 296 -0.02 15.52 30.39
N ARG A 297 0.98 16.29 30.84
CA ARG A 297 1.00 16.85 32.20
C ARG A 297 0.42 18.25 32.20
N ILE A 298 -0.47 18.51 33.14
CA ILE A 298 -1.18 19.78 33.29
C ILE A 298 -0.90 20.27 34.69
N ARG A 299 -0.36 21.49 34.82
CA ARG A 299 -0.12 22.14 36.10
C ARG A 299 -0.99 23.37 36.19
N VAL A 300 -1.82 23.41 37.23
CA VAL A 300 -2.73 24.52 37.52
C VAL A 300 -2.29 25.15 38.83
N THR A 301 -1.93 26.43 38.78
CA THR A 301 -1.59 27.21 39.98
C THR A 301 -2.83 27.90 40.50
N VAL A 302 -3.03 27.87 41.81
CA VAL A 302 -4.16 28.53 42.48
C VAL A 302 -3.76 29.96 42.81
N LEU A 303 -4.62 30.92 42.49
CA LEU A 303 -4.46 32.33 42.83
C LEU A 303 -5.23 32.63 44.12
N ASP A 304 -4.54 33.31 45.03
CA ASP A 304 -5.06 33.77 46.32
C ASP A 304 -6.26 34.72 46.19
N ALA A 305 -7.26 34.48 47.01
CA ALA A 305 -8.39 35.34 47.30
C ALA A 305 -8.38 35.68 48.80
N ASN A 306 -8.73 36.91 49.16
CA ASN A 306 -8.74 37.32 50.57
C ASN A 306 -9.98 36.75 51.29
N ASP A 307 -9.96 35.47 51.62
CA ASP A 307 -11.07 34.77 52.29
C ASP A 307 -10.76 34.36 53.73
N ASN A 308 -9.52 34.52 54.19
CA ASN A 308 -9.17 34.43 55.59
C ASN A 308 -9.13 35.82 56.25
N THR A 309 -9.07 35.81 57.59
CA THR A 309 -8.97 37.03 58.39
C THR A 309 -7.84 36.89 59.40
N PRO A 310 -7.16 37.98 59.81
CA PRO A 310 -6.05 37.88 60.74
C PRO A 310 -6.50 37.34 62.09
N VAL A 311 -5.86 36.27 62.57
CA VAL A 311 -6.17 35.64 63.85
C VAL A 311 -5.04 35.92 64.85
N PHE A 312 -5.37 36.48 66.01
CA PHE A 312 -4.42 36.67 67.10
C PHE A 312 -3.97 35.35 67.71
N SER A 313 -2.72 35.30 68.20
CA SER A 313 -2.14 34.11 68.82
C SER A 313 -2.82 33.69 70.13
N GLN A 314 -3.58 34.58 70.77
CA GLN A 314 -4.33 34.33 72.00
C GLN A 314 -5.70 35.00 71.94
N GLY A 315 -6.72 34.37 72.55
CA GLY A 315 -8.07 34.96 72.65
C GLY A 315 -8.16 36.12 73.65
N GLU A 316 -7.24 36.19 74.62
CA GLU A 316 -7.12 37.31 75.56
C GLU A 316 -5.66 37.46 75.98
N TYR A 317 -5.18 38.71 76.05
CA TYR A 317 -3.84 39.04 76.53
C TYR A 317 -3.95 39.75 77.88
N THR A 318 -3.55 39.07 78.96
CA THR A 318 -3.47 39.67 80.30
C THR A 318 -2.02 39.97 80.65
N VAL A 319 -1.71 41.23 80.97
CA VAL A 319 -0.38 41.68 81.40
C VAL A 319 -0.45 42.28 82.80
N ARG A 320 0.46 41.86 83.69
CA ARG A 320 0.63 42.47 85.01
C ARG A 320 1.78 43.45 84.94
N VAL A 321 1.52 44.70 85.33
CA VAL A 321 2.45 45.82 85.18
C VAL A 321 2.86 46.33 86.56
N PRO A 322 4.16 46.33 86.90
CA PRO A 322 4.68 46.99 88.09
C PRO A 322 4.43 48.51 88.06
N GLU A 323 4.27 49.14 89.22
CA GLU A 323 3.94 50.57 89.30
C GLU A 323 5.10 51.51 88.92
N ASP A 324 6.33 51.00 88.89
CA ASP A 324 7.58 51.74 88.67
C ASP A 324 8.12 51.65 87.23
N VAL A 325 7.30 51.17 86.29
CA VAL A 325 7.69 51.00 84.89
C VAL A 325 7.93 52.35 84.19
N PRO A 326 9.07 52.55 83.49
CA PRO A 326 9.41 53.81 82.85
C PRO A 326 8.57 54.08 81.58
N VAL A 327 8.47 55.36 81.20
CA VAL A 327 7.79 55.79 79.96
C VAL A 327 8.49 55.18 78.73
N GLY A 328 7.68 54.61 77.82
CA GLY A 328 8.16 53.96 76.60
C GLY A 328 8.47 52.47 76.77
N PHE A 329 8.24 51.89 77.95
CA PHE A 329 8.39 50.45 78.16
C PHE A 329 7.33 49.65 77.40
N THR A 330 7.76 48.59 76.72
CA THR A 330 6.86 47.66 76.01
C THR A 330 6.19 46.72 77.01
N LEU A 331 4.88 46.87 77.21
CA LEU A 331 4.11 46.05 78.15
C LEU A 331 3.77 44.68 77.56
N VAL A 332 3.36 44.66 76.30
CA VAL A 332 2.93 43.46 75.60
C VAL A 332 3.31 43.57 74.12
N THR A 333 3.71 42.44 73.54
CA THR A 333 3.83 42.27 72.10
C THR A 333 2.76 41.28 71.69
N VAL A 334 1.82 41.72 70.86
CA VAL A 334 0.79 40.85 70.28
C VAL A 334 1.20 40.44 68.88
N SER A 335 0.73 39.28 68.45
CA SER A 335 0.93 38.78 67.09
C SER A 335 -0.38 38.20 66.57
N ALA A 336 -0.70 38.54 65.33
CA ALA A 336 -1.73 37.89 64.53
C ALA A 336 -1.12 37.33 63.25
N THR A 337 -1.73 36.26 62.75
CA THR A 337 -1.36 35.59 61.51
C THR A 337 -2.57 35.55 60.60
N ASP A 338 -2.34 35.83 59.32
CA ASP A 338 -3.31 35.68 58.26
C ASP A 338 -2.70 34.70 57.24
N PRO A 339 -3.37 33.58 56.91
CA PRO A 339 -2.81 32.55 56.05
C PRO A 339 -2.80 32.94 54.55
N ASP A 340 -3.52 33.99 54.15
CA ASP A 340 -3.57 34.47 52.77
C ASP A 340 -2.17 34.91 52.26
N ASP A 341 -1.98 34.92 50.93
CA ASP A 341 -0.72 35.28 50.29
C ASP A 341 -0.58 36.79 50.00
N GLY A 342 0.67 37.22 49.79
CA GLY A 342 0.95 38.56 49.30
C GLY A 342 0.43 39.67 50.23
N ILE A 343 -0.42 40.56 49.69
CA ILE A 343 -0.95 41.72 50.43
C ILE A 343 -2.10 41.33 51.37
N ASN A 344 -2.80 40.24 51.07
CA ASN A 344 -3.96 39.76 51.82
C ASN A 344 -3.48 39.21 53.18
N GLY A 345 -2.34 38.52 53.21
CA GLY A 345 -1.68 38.08 54.45
C GLY A 345 -1.01 39.18 55.30
N VAL A 346 -1.01 40.45 54.88
CA VAL A 346 -0.31 41.53 55.60
C VAL A 346 -1.15 42.07 56.76
N VAL A 347 -0.78 41.67 57.97
CA VAL A 347 -1.39 42.17 59.20
C VAL A 347 -0.91 43.59 59.55
N LYS A 348 -1.85 44.51 59.77
CA LYS A 348 -1.59 45.87 60.29
C LYS A 348 -2.29 46.07 61.64
N TYR A 349 -1.52 46.49 62.65
CA TYR A 349 -2.02 46.78 64.00
C TYR A 349 -2.32 48.27 64.14
N SER A 350 -3.43 48.61 64.80
CA SER A 350 -3.87 49.97 65.10
C SER A 350 -4.36 50.10 66.52
#